data_AF-A0A2D6SZV2-F1
#
_entry.id   AF-A0A2D6SZV2-F1
#
_cell.length_a   1.000
_cell.length_b   1.000
_cell.length_c   1.000
_cell.angle_alpha   90.00
_cell.angle_beta   90.00
_cell.angle_gamma   90.00
#
_symmetry.space_group_name_H-M   'P 1'
#
loop_
_entity.id
_entity.type
_entity.pdbx_description
1 polymer ?
#
loop_
_entity_poly.entity_id
_entity_poly.type
_entity_poly.pdbx_seq_one_letter_code
_entity_poly.pdbx_strand_id
1 'polypeptide(L)'
;MVKRLAVIVRNRVDEALRMSLGLTLMDDEIDVYLLDVELQDGGTAAEHLELLKELDVKVFSNRQDDTSLEFVATAAMAGKLPAYDHVLCYR
;
A
#
# COMPACT_ATOMS: atom_id res chain seq x y z
N MET A 1 -18.88 -6.30 9.91
CA MET A 1 -18.33 -4.98 10.29
C MET A 1 -17.14 -4.78 9.38
N VAL A 2 -17.18 -3.75 8.54
CA VAL A 2 -16.07 -3.41 7.63
C VAL A 2 -14.83 -3.19 8.48
N LYS A 3 -13.76 -3.91 8.17
CA LYS A 3 -12.47 -3.83 8.84
C LYS A 3 -11.59 -2.83 8.13
N ARG A 4 -10.67 -2.22 8.88
CA ARG A 4 -9.65 -1.33 8.35
C ARG A 4 -8.32 -2.06 8.35
N LEU A 5 -7.74 -2.28 7.17
CA LEU A 5 -6.48 -2.97 6.98
C LEU A 5 -5.40 -2.01 6.48
N ALA A 6 -4.22 -2.10 7.10
CA ALA A 6 -3.02 -1.47 6.59
C ALA A 6 -2.08 -2.54 6.03
N VAL A 7 -1.59 -2.35 4.80
CA VAL A 7 -0.53 -3.17 4.22
C VAL A 7 0.76 -2.37 4.18
N ILE A 8 1.78 -2.81 4.92
CA ILE A 8 3.09 -2.17 4.95
C ILE A 8 4.04 -2.96 4.05
N VAL A 9 4.59 -2.30 3.05
CA VAL A 9 5.44 -2.90 2.03
C VAL A 9 6.84 -2.30 2.11
N ARG A 10 7.82 -3.11 2.47
CA ARG A 10 9.25 -2.76 2.42
C ARG A 10 10.04 -3.65 1.47
N ASN A 11 9.64 -4.92 1.34
CA ASN A 11 10.20 -5.86 0.38
C ASN A 11 9.06 -6.68 -0.28
N ARG A 12 9.43 -7.70 -1.08
CA ARG A 12 8.49 -8.61 -1.76
C ARG A 12 7.34 -7.84 -2.42
N VAL A 13 7.72 -6.72 -3.04
CA VAL A 13 6.80 -5.64 -3.42
C VAL A 13 5.70 -6.16 -4.34
N ASP A 14 6.08 -6.94 -5.34
CA ASP A 14 5.15 -7.57 -6.28
C ASP A 14 4.11 -8.44 -5.57
N GLU A 15 4.55 -9.29 -4.64
CA GLU A 15 3.66 -10.14 -3.88
C GLU A 15 2.75 -9.32 -2.97
N ALA A 16 3.29 -8.31 -2.29
CA ALA A 16 2.51 -7.47 -1.39
C ALA A 16 1.38 -6.76 -2.13
N LEU A 17 1.68 -6.14 -3.29
CA LEU A 17 0.69 -5.46 -4.11
C LEU A 17 -0.33 -6.45 -4.70
N ARG A 18 0.11 -7.63 -5.15
CA ARG A 18 -0.80 -8.69 -5.60
C ARG A 18 -1.72 -9.17 -4.49
N MET A 19 -1.22 -9.30 -3.27
CA MET A 19 -2.04 -9.69 -2.11
C MET A 19 -3.00 -8.57 -1.71
N SER A 20 -2.58 -7.30 -1.78
CA SER A 20 -3.46 -6.14 -1.61
C SER A 20 -4.63 -6.15 -2.60
N LEU A 21 -4.38 -6.48 -3.87
CA LEU A 21 -5.45 -6.67 -4.86
C LEU A 21 -6.42 -7.79 -4.46
N GLY A 22 -5.91 -8.90 -3.91
CA GLY A 22 -6.78 -9.98 -3.41
C GLY A 22 -7.65 -9.55 -2.23
N LEU A 23 -7.15 -8.65 -1.37
CA LEU A 23 -7.88 -8.15 -0.21
C LEU A 23 -9.07 -7.26 -0.60
N THR A 24 -9.03 -6.59 -1.76
CA THR A 24 -10.14 -5.71 -2.20
C THR A 24 -11.46 -6.48 -2.39
N LEU A 25 -11.39 -7.81 -2.53
CA LEU A 25 -12.56 -8.68 -2.62
C LEU A 25 -13.31 -8.85 -1.28
N MET A 26 -12.74 -8.42 -0.15
CA MET A 26 -13.29 -8.67 1.18
C MET A 26 -14.28 -7.60 1.70
N ASP A 27 -14.71 -6.63 0.86
CA ASP A 27 -15.58 -5.50 1.27
C ASP A 27 -15.05 -4.74 2.51
N ASP A 28 -13.71 -4.71 2.67
CA ASP A 28 -12.99 -4.06 3.76
C ASP A 28 -12.22 -2.82 3.25
N GLU A 29 -11.93 -1.87 4.14
CA GLU A 29 -11.09 -0.70 3.81
C GLU A 29 -9.61 -1.08 3.85
N ILE A 30 -8.87 -0.75 2.79
CA ILE A 30 -7.46 -1.10 2.65
C ILE A 30 -6.66 0.15 2.33
N ASP A 31 -5.62 0.40 3.12
CA ASP A 31 -4.60 1.39 2.84
C ASP A 31 -3.23 0.69 2.68
N VAL A 32 -2.52 1.01 1.60
CA VAL A 32 -1.20 0.44 1.31
C VAL A 32 -0.11 1.49 1.53
N TYR A 33 0.95 1.11 2.23
CA TYR A 33 2.07 1.97 2.59
C TYR A 33 3.36 1.40 2.03
N LEU A 34 3.92 2.05 1.00
CA LEU A 34 5.23 1.75 0.44
C LEU A 34 6.31 2.49 1.24
N LEU A 35 7.25 1.72 1.82
CA LEU A 35 8.33 2.24 2.65
C LEU A 35 9.68 2.05 1.97
N ASP A 36 10.27 3.16 1.54
CA ASP A 36 11.60 3.24 0.91
C ASP A 36 11.67 2.40 -0.39
N VAL A 37 10.53 2.18 -1.05
CA VAL A 37 10.41 1.35 -2.26
C VAL A 37 10.45 2.21 -3.51
N GLU A 38 11.29 1.84 -4.47
CA GLU A 38 11.21 2.29 -5.86
C GLU A 38 10.53 1.22 -6.70
N LEU A 39 9.52 1.59 -7.48
CA LEU A 39 8.95 0.68 -8.47
C LEU A 39 9.70 0.84 -9.78
N GLN A 40 10.01 -0.29 -10.42
CA GLN A 40 10.53 -0.27 -11.79
C GLN A 40 9.38 -0.02 -12.76
N ASP A 41 9.53 0.98 -13.60
CA ASP A 41 8.57 1.28 -14.66
C ASP A 41 8.37 0.06 -15.56
N GLY A 42 7.10 -0.26 -15.86
CA GLY A 42 6.72 -1.41 -16.68
C GLY A 42 6.97 -2.78 -16.04
N GLY A 43 7.33 -2.85 -14.75
CA GLY A 43 7.37 -4.10 -14.00
C GLY A 43 5.99 -4.54 -13.50
N THR A 44 5.83 -5.82 -13.17
CA THR A 44 4.57 -6.39 -12.65
C THR A 44 4.06 -5.66 -11.39
N ALA A 45 4.97 -5.20 -10.53
CA ALA A 45 4.60 -4.40 -9.36
C ALA A 45 3.98 -3.04 -9.74
N ALA A 46 4.45 -2.40 -10.81
CA ALA A 46 3.85 -1.17 -11.32
C ALA A 46 2.45 -1.44 -11.90
N GLU A 47 2.27 -2.54 -12.63
CA GLU A 47 0.95 -2.96 -13.12
C GLU A 47 -0.04 -3.21 -11.96
N HIS A 48 0.39 -3.91 -10.91
CA HIS A 48 -0.44 -4.11 -9.72
C HIS A 48 -0.77 -2.79 -9.00
N LEU A 49 0.16 -1.84 -8.96
CA LEU A 49 -0.09 -0.52 -8.37
C LEU A 49 -1.16 0.24 -9.15
N GLU A 50 -1.09 0.26 -10.48
CA GLU A 50 -2.09 0.94 -11.29
C GLU A 50 -3.49 0.34 -11.11
N LEU A 51 -3.59 -0.99 -11.04
CA LEU A 51 -4.86 -1.67 -10.72
C LEU A 51 -5.40 -1.29 -9.34
N LEU A 52 -4.55 -1.13 -8.32
CA LEU A 52 -4.98 -0.68 -6.99
C LEU A 52 -5.55 0.75 -7.05
N LYS A 53 -4.93 1.64 -7.83
CA LYS A 53 -5.43 3.00 -8.05
C LYS A 53 -6.77 3.01 -8.78
N GLU A 54 -6.94 2.18 -9.81
CA GLU A 54 -8.21 2.02 -10.54
C GLU A 54 -9.35 1.53 -9.66
N LEU A 55 -9.03 0.76 -8.61
CA LEU A 55 -9.98 0.26 -7.60
C LEU A 55 -10.16 1.21 -6.41
N ASP A 56 -9.70 2.46 -6.52
CA ASP A 56 -9.76 3.49 -5.46
C ASP A 56 -9.09 3.08 -4.13
N VAL A 57 -8.13 2.15 -4.17
CA VAL A 57 -7.32 1.80 -2.99
C VAL A 57 -6.28 2.89 -2.77
N LYS A 58 -6.19 3.39 -1.53
CA LYS A 58 -5.21 4.42 -1.20
C LYS A 58 -3.83 3.80 -1.05
N VAL A 59 -2.89 4.29 -1.85
CA VAL A 59 -1.48 3.90 -1.78
C VAL A 59 -0.64 5.11 -1.46
N PHE A 60 0.14 5.02 -0.40
CA PHE A 60 1.01 6.08 0.12
C PHE A 60 2.47 5.68 0.01
N SER A 61 3.34 6.66 -0.18
CA SER A 61 4.79 6.47 -0.22
C SER A 61 5.48 7.40 0.78
N ASN A 62 6.58 6.98 1.39
CA ASN A 62 7.43 7.86 2.19
C ASN A 62 8.61 8.45 1.39
N ARG A 63 8.60 8.28 0.07
CA ARG A 63 9.57 8.86 -0.86
C ARG A 63 9.07 10.21 -1.37
N GLN A 64 9.85 11.27 -1.16
CA GLN A 64 9.49 12.63 -1.62
C GLN A 64 9.71 12.83 -3.12
N ASP A 65 10.56 12.01 -3.73
CA ASP A 65 10.89 12.04 -5.15
C ASP A 65 9.86 11.31 -6.02
N ASP A 66 8.98 10.52 -5.41
CA ASP A 66 7.88 9.84 -6.11
C ASP A 66 6.66 10.76 -6.22
N THR A 67 6.47 11.36 -7.40
CA THR A 67 5.32 12.22 -7.69
C THR A 67 4.05 11.46 -8.07
N SER A 68 4.13 10.14 -8.20
CA SER A 68 3.02 9.30 -8.65
C SER A 68 2.09 8.84 -7.51
N LEU A 69 2.56 8.98 -6.26
CA LEU A 69 1.87 8.56 -5.05
C LEU A 69 1.76 9.70 -4.03
N GLU A 70 0.78 9.58 -3.14
CA GLU A 70 0.65 10.53 -2.04
C GLU A 70 1.80 10.33 -1.04
N PHE A 71 2.60 11.39 -0.86
CA PHE A 71 3.68 11.40 0.12
C PHE A 71 3.13 11.47 1.54
N VAL A 72 3.56 10.53 2.40
CA VAL A 72 3.31 10.55 3.84
C VAL A 72 4.61 10.22 4.57
N ALA A 73 5.05 11.08 5.48
CA ALA A 73 6.23 10.81 6.28
C ALA A 73 6.05 9.53 7.13
N THR A 74 7.11 8.73 7.29
CA THR A 74 7.05 7.46 8.03
C THR A 74 6.48 7.60 9.46
N ALA A 75 6.82 8.68 10.16
CA ALA A 75 6.27 8.97 11.49
C ALA A 75 4.75 9.21 11.46
N ALA A 76 4.24 9.87 10.42
CA ALA A 76 2.81 10.09 10.23
C ALA A 76 2.09 8.79 9.85
N MET A 77 2.70 7.94 9.01
CA MET A 77 2.17 6.59 8.73
C MET A 77 2.06 5.78 10.03
N ALA A 78 3.11 5.76 10.85
CA ALA A 78 3.12 5.08 12.14
C ALA A 78 2.02 5.57 13.08
N GLY A 79 1.75 6.88 13.11
CA GLY A 79 0.65 7.46 13.88
C GLY A 79 -0.75 7.02 13.43
N LYS A 80 -0.93 6.60 12.17
CA LYS A 80 -2.20 6.07 11.65
C LYS A 80 -2.41 4.59 12.00
N LEU A 81 -1.33 3.81 12.21
CA LEU A 81 -1.40 2.35 12.40
C LEU A 81 -2.35 1.88 13.52
N PRO A 82 -2.43 2.55 14.70
CA PRO A 82 -3.36 2.14 15.75
C PRO A 82 -4.84 2.22 15.37
N ALA A 83 -5.18 2.92 14.29
CA ALA A 83 -6.57 3.06 13.83
C ALA A 83 -7.03 1.91 12.91
N TYR A 84 -6.15 0.98 12.56
CA TYR A 84 -6.47 -0.20 11.74
C TYR A 84 -6.74 -1.42 12.63
N ASP A 85 -7.69 -2.25 12.21
CA ASP A 85 -7.97 -3.53 12.85
C ASP A 85 -6.82 -4.54 12.61
N HIS A 86 -6.24 -4.50 11.40
CA HIS A 86 -5.19 -5.42 10.98
C HIS A 86 -4.05 -4.68 10.27
N VAL A 87 -2.81 -5.08 10.56
CA VAL A 87 -1.62 -4.58 9.89
C VAL A 87 -0.84 -5.75 9.32
N LEU A 88 -0.75 -5.83 7.98
CA LEU A 88 -0.02 -6.86 7.26
C LEU A 88 1.33 -6.30 6.83
N CYS A 89 2.41 -6.91 7.30
CA CYS A 89 3.77 -6.42 7.02
C CYS A 89 4.51 -7.36 6.06
N TYR A 90 4.92 -6.85 4.91
CA TYR A 90 5.83 -7.50 3.97
C TYR A 90 7.22 -6.88 4.16
N ARG A 91 8.12 -7.65 4.78
CA ARG A 91 9.46 -7.22 5.26
C ARG A 91 10.57 -8.13 4.79
#